data_AF-A0A0S8IDY1-F1
#
_entry.id   AF-A0A0S8IDY1-F1
#
_cell.length_a   1.000
_cell.length_b   1.000
_cell.length_c   1.000
_cell.angle_alpha   90.00
_cell.angle_beta   90.00
_cell.angle_gamma   90.00
#
_symmetry.space_group_name_H-M   'P 1'
#
loop_
_entity.id
_entity.type
_entity.pdbx_description
1 polymer ?
#
loop_
_entity_poly.entity_id
_entity_poly.type
_entity_poly.pdbx_seq_one_letter_code
_entity_poly.pdbx_strand_id
1 'polypeptide(L)'
;MSHPLDDLISLAERTYVRLEAEQLIEDCLMNANPEPMNRLLEELVMAGMDSLIVLREILSVIRSVKSTINQEGMEVQHDLRKTLSQFGIGWPRDPSGGTPESYWHIYHYGLYQEIKAHAPWLKMEDQLILEEICNEAGKRVTKIVRRLVLLKDLEETVMDWINGMIHEIAHSTNLYPWSRQAPFHH
;
A
#
# COMPACT_ATOMS: atom_id res chain seq x y z
N MET A 1 -26.14 -23.72 12.45
CA MET A 1 -26.65 -22.74 11.45
C MET A 1 -26.45 -21.38 12.10
N SER A 2 -25.62 -20.51 11.53
CA SER A 2 -25.46 -19.14 12.04
C SER A 2 -26.81 -18.42 11.94
N HIS A 3 -27.18 -17.67 12.98
CA HIS A 3 -28.38 -16.85 12.88
C HIS A 3 -28.09 -15.67 11.93
N PRO A 4 -29.03 -15.28 11.06
CA PRO A 4 -28.84 -14.15 10.15
C PRO A 4 -28.42 -12.84 10.84
N LEU A 5 -28.76 -12.68 12.12
CA LEU A 5 -28.36 -11.55 12.95
C LEU A 5 -26.86 -11.58 13.28
N ASP A 6 -26.30 -12.76 13.57
CA ASP A 6 -24.88 -12.94 13.87
C ASP A 6 -24.01 -12.65 12.64
N ASP A 7 -24.49 -13.05 11.46
CA ASP A 7 -23.81 -12.77 10.19
C ASP A 7 -23.81 -11.25 9.87
N LEU A 8 -24.91 -10.54 10.19
CA LEU A 8 -24.99 -9.08 10.04
C LEU A 8 -24.08 -8.35 11.03
N ILE A 9 -24.03 -8.81 12.29
CA ILE A 9 -23.15 -8.23 13.31
C ILE A 9 -21.68 -8.42 12.91
N SER A 10 -21.29 -9.63 12.49
CA SER A 10 -19.93 -9.90 12.03
C SER A 10 -19.54 -9.05 10.81
N LEU A 11 -20.47 -8.83 9.87
CA LEU A 11 -20.25 -7.95 8.74
C LEU A 11 -20.06 -6.49 9.17
N ALA A 12 -20.88 -6.01 10.10
CA ALA A 12 -20.79 -4.65 10.62
C ALA A 12 -19.46 -4.41 11.35
N GLU A 13 -19.03 -5.36 12.19
CA GLU A 13 -17.75 -5.31 12.89
C GLU A 13 -16.57 -5.27 11.92
N ARG A 14 -16.56 -6.12 10.89
CA ARG A 14 -15.51 -6.08 9.85
C ARG A 14 -15.50 -4.76 9.09
N THR A 15 -16.67 -4.24 8.77
CA THR A 15 -16.79 -2.95 8.05
C THR A 15 -16.26 -1.81 8.91
N TYR A 16 -16.57 -1.81 10.20
CA TYR A 16 -16.06 -0.83 11.16
C TYR A 16 -14.54 -0.90 11.28
N VAL A 17 -13.98 -2.10 11.47
CA VAL A 17 -12.52 -2.33 11.52
C VAL A 17 -11.84 -1.80 10.27
N ARG A 18 -12.40 -2.05 9.09
CA ARG A 18 -11.83 -1.57 7.83
C ARG A 18 -11.84 -0.04 7.74
N LEU A 19 -12.93 0.60 8.14
CA LEU A 19 -13.02 2.07 8.14
C LEU A 19 -11.98 2.71 9.08
N GLU A 20 -11.86 2.18 10.30
CA GLU A 20 -10.87 2.67 11.27
C GLU A 20 -9.44 2.42 10.78
N ALA A 21 -9.18 1.27 10.17
CA ALA A 21 -7.88 0.97 9.58
C ALA A 21 -7.55 1.91 8.40
N GLU A 22 -8.52 2.20 7.53
CA GLU A 22 -8.36 3.17 6.43
C GLU A 22 -7.96 4.55 6.98
N GLN A 23 -8.72 5.06 7.96
CA GLN A 23 -8.44 6.35 8.58
C GLN A 23 -7.03 6.39 9.22
N LEU A 24 -6.66 5.35 9.96
CA LEU A 24 -5.36 5.28 10.62
C LEU A 24 -4.20 5.22 9.61
N ILE A 25 -4.38 4.46 8.51
CA ILE A 25 -3.39 4.38 7.43
C ILE A 25 -3.25 5.74 6.74
N GLU A 26 -4.35 6.44 6.48
CA GLU A 26 -4.34 7.79 5.91
C GLU A 26 -3.58 8.76 6.82
N ASP A 27 -3.81 8.73 8.12
CA ASP A 27 -3.10 9.58 9.08
C ASP A 27 -1.60 9.27 9.12
N CYS A 28 -1.21 7.99 9.06
CA CYS A 28 0.19 7.58 8.97
C CYS A 28 0.84 8.11 7.68
N LEU A 29 0.14 8.01 6.55
CA LEU A 29 0.61 8.49 5.25
C LEU A 29 0.73 10.01 5.20
N MET A 30 -0.21 10.74 5.79
CA MET A 30 -0.21 12.20 5.83
C MET A 30 0.91 12.75 6.71
N ASN A 31 1.20 12.10 7.83
CA ASN A 31 2.23 12.53 8.78
C ASN A 31 3.59 11.85 8.55
N ALA A 32 3.71 10.94 7.59
CA ALA A 32 4.88 10.08 7.37
C ALA A 32 5.37 9.39 8.65
N ASN A 33 4.42 8.95 9.48
CA ASN A 33 4.68 8.41 10.81
C ASN A 33 3.93 7.07 11.00
N PRO A 34 4.64 5.93 11.09
CA PRO A 34 4.01 4.62 11.29
C PRO A 34 3.59 4.36 12.75
N GLU A 35 4.02 5.20 13.70
CA GLU A 35 3.85 4.95 15.14
C GLU A 35 2.40 4.72 15.61
N PRO A 36 1.38 5.43 15.09
CA PRO A 36 -0.01 5.14 15.44
C PRO A 36 -0.44 3.72 15.07
N MET A 37 -0.02 3.23 13.91
CA MET A 37 -0.28 1.86 13.48
C MET A 37 0.48 0.86 14.36
N ASN A 38 1.77 1.10 14.63
CA ASN A 38 2.58 0.20 15.45
C ASN A 38 1.97 -0.03 16.84
N ARG A 39 1.49 1.04 17.49
CA ARG A 39 0.80 0.94 18.79
C ARG A 39 -0.49 0.12 18.73
N LEU A 40 -1.30 0.32 17.69
CA LEU A 40 -2.50 -0.51 17.50
C LEU A 40 -2.13 -1.99 17.32
N LEU A 41 -1.09 -2.29 16.54
CA LEU A 41 -0.64 -3.67 16.33
C LEU A 41 -0.16 -4.31 17.63
N GLU A 42 0.57 -3.57 18.47
CA GLU A 42 0.97 -4.04 19.80
C GLU A 42 -0.24 -4.36 20.68
N GLU A 43 -1.25 -3.48 20.72
CA GLU A 43 -2.49 -3.70 21.47
C GLU A 43 -3.25 -4.94 20.99
N LEU A 44 -3.38 -5.11 19.67
CA LEU A 44 -4.02 -6.27 19.06
C LEU A 44 -3.28 -7.57 19.37
N VAL A 45 -1.95 -7.55 19.33
CA VAL A 45 -1.12 -8.72 19.67
C VAL A 45 -1.24 -9.05 21.16
N MET A 46 -1.25 -8.05 22.05
CA MET A 46 -1.47 -8.24 23.49
C MET A 46 -2.87 -8.80 23.79
N ALA A 47 -3.89 -8.43 23.01
CA ALA A 47 -5.23 -9.00 23.10
C ALA A 47 -5.31 -10.47 22.64
N GLY A 48 -4.27 -10.98 21.98
CA GLY A 48 -4.12 -12.41 21.69
C GLY A 48 -4.88 -12.87 20.43
N MET A 49 -5.13 -14.18 20.35
CA MET A 49 -5.53 -14.85 19.10
C MET A 49 -6.81 -14.30 18.46
N ASP A 50 -7.74 -13.78 19.24
CA ASP A 50 -9.01 -13.25 18.74
C ASP A 50 -8.80 -12.03 17.81
N SER A 51 -7.67 -11.33 17.96
CA SER A 51 -7.27 -10.21 17.11
C SER A 51 -6.73 -10.61 15.75
N LEU A 52 -6.47 -11.90 15.49
CA LEU A 52 -5.88 -12.34 14.21
C LEU A 52 -6.76 -11.99 13.00
N ILE A 53 -8.08 -12.00 13.19
CA ILE A 53 -9.01 -11.60 12.13
C ILE A 53 -8.90 -10.09 11.85
N VAL A 54 -8.75 -9.27 12.88
CA VAL A 54 -8.56 -7.82 12.78
C VAL A 54 -7.25 -7.50 12.05
N LEU A 55 -6.16 -8.17 12.40
CA LEU A 55 -4.86 -8.00 11.73
C LEU A 55 -4.93 -8.36 10.23
N ARG A 56 -5.70 -9.40 9.87
CA ARG A 56 -5.92 -9.78 8.47
C ARG A 56 -6.76 -8.75 7.72
N GLU A 57 -7.76 -8.15 8.36
CA GLU A 57 -8.52 -7.04 7.76
C GLU A 57 -7.61 -5.82 7.56
N ILE A 58 -6.79 -5.45 8.55
CA ILE A 58 -5.80 -4.36 8.41
C ILE A 58 -4.86 -4.62 7.23
N LEU A 59 -4.31 -5.84 7.12
CA LEU A 59 -3.46 -6.23 5.99
C LEU A 59 -4.20 -6.10 4.64
N SER A 60 -5.46 -6.48 4.59
CA SER A 60 -6.30 -6.32 3.39
C SER A 60 -6.49 -4.84 3.03
N VAL A 61 -6.70 -3.98 4.02
CA VAL A 61 -6.82 -2.52 3.80
C VAL A 61 -5.50 -1.95 3.28
N ILE A 62 -4.36 -2.28 3.90
CA ILE A 62 -3.03 -1.82 3.44
C ILE A 62 -2.81 -2.16 1.96
N ARG A 63 -3.12 -3.41 1.56
CA ARG A 63 -3.01 -3.85 0.16
C ARG A 63 -3.94 -3.11 -0.78
N SER A 64 -5.17 -2.85 -0.35
CA SER A 64 -6.14 -2.04 -1.11
C SER A 64 -5.61 -0.63 -1.33
N VAL A 65 -5.15 0.04 -0.28
CA VAL A 65 -4.59 1.40 -0.35
C VAL A 65 -3.33 1.44 -1.23
N LYS A 66 -2.43 0.44 -1.13
CA LYS A 66 -1.28 0.30 -2.04
C LYS A 66 -1.71 0.20 -3.50
N SER A 67 -2.76 -0.58 -3.79
CA SER A 67 -3.30 -0.70 -5.15
C SER A 67 -3.80 0.65 -5.66
N THR A 68 -4.55 1.39 -4.86
CA THR A 68 -5.05 2.73 -5.21
C THR A 68 -3.89 3.70 -5.50
N ILE A 69 -2.86 3.73 -4.65
CA ILE A 69 -1.73 4.64 -4.84
C ILE A 69 -0.87 4.26 -6.05
N ASN A 70 -0.74 2.96 -6.35
CA ASN A 70 -0.11 2.52 -7.60
C ASN A 70 -0.89 3.00 -8.82
N GLN A 71 -2.23 2.93 -8.77
CA GLN A 71 -3.09 3.45 -9.83
C GLN A 71 -2.91 4.96 -10.01
N GLU A 72 -2.83 5.74 -8.93
CA GLU A 72 -2.49 7.18 -8.98
C GLU A 72 -1.16 7.41 -9.72
N GLY A 73 -0.13 6.59 -9.46
CA GLY A 73 1.17 6.69 -10.16
C GLY A 73 1.09 6.41 -11.65
N MET A 74 0.30 5.41 -12.04
CA MET A 74 0.05 5.08 -13.44
C MET A 74 -0.70 6.21 -14.16
N GLU A 75 -1.63 6.88 -13.47
CA GLU A 75 -2.36 8.04 -14.01
C GLU A 75 -1.43 9.22 -14.26
N VAL A 76 -0.52 9.54 -13.33
CA VAL A 76 0.49 10.60 -13.55
C VAL A 76 1.36 10.29 -14.77
N GLN A 77 1.76 9.04 -14.93
CA GLN A 77 2.53 8.62 -16.11
C GLN A 77 1.73 8.76 -17.41
N HIS A 78 0.46 8.34 -17.39
CA HIS A 78 -0.42 8.45 -18.55
C HIS A 78 -0.62 9.91 -18.96
N ASP A 79 -0.92 10.78 -18.00
CA ASP A 79 -1.13 12.22 -18.23
C ASP A 79 0.13 12.89 -18.78
N LEU A 80 1.30 12.55 -18.22
CA LEU A 80 2.57 13.07 -18.72
C LEU A 80 2.84 12.60 -20.15
N ARG A 81 2.62 11.31 -20.46
CA ARG A 81 2.79 10.77 -21.82
C ARG A 81 1.85 11.44 -22.81
N LYS A 82 0.59 11.64 -22.44
CA LYS A 82 -0.40 12.35 -23.25
C LYS A 82 0.03 13.79 -23.50
N THR A 83 0.52 14.48 -22.47
CA THR A 83 0.99 15.86 -22.60
C THR A 83 2.20 15.96 -23.52
N LEU A 84 3.20 15.09 -23.36
CA LEU A 84 4.37 15.06 -24.24
C LEU A 84 3.99 14.84 -25.71
N SER A 85 2.99 14.00 -25.98
CA SER A 85 2.51 13.76 -27.35
C SER A 85 1.92 15.01 -28.01
N GLN A 86 1.37 15.96 -27.23
CA GLN A 86 0.87 17.24 -27.76
C GLN A 86 2.00 18.15 -28.26
N PHE A 87 3.20 17.99 -27.69
CA PHE A 87 4.42 18.65 -28.16
C PHE A 87 5.13 17.87 -29.28
N GLY A 88 4.54 16.77 -29.76
CA GLY A 88 5.16 15.88 -30.75
C GLY A 88 6.30 15.04 -30.19
N ILE A 89 6.39 14.89 -28.86
CA ILE A 89 7.46 14.18 -28.18
C ILE A 89 7.00 12.75 -27.85
N GLY A 90 7.76 11.76 -28.29
CA GLY A 90 7.58 10.38 -27.89
C GLY A 90 8.09 10.13 -26.47
N TRP A 91 7.49 9.15 -25.77
CA TRP A 91 7.99 8.76 -24.44
C TRP A 91 9.42 8.19 -24.56
N PRO A 92 10.43 8.72 -23.84
CA PRO A 92 11.85 8.44 -24.11
C PRO A 92 12.26 6.96 -23.94
N ARG A 93 11.54 6.22 -23.09
CA ARG A 93 11.89 4.85 -22.75
C ARG A 93 10.66 4.07 -22.34
N ASP A 94 10.31 2.99 -23.03
CA ASP A 94 9.17 2.17 -22.64
C ASP A 94 9.51 1.48 -21.30
N PRO A 95 8.98 1.97 -20.17
CA PRO A 95 9.40 1.46 -18.87
C PRO A 95 8.62 0.17 -18.66
N SER A 96 9.29 -0.95 -18.94
CA SER A 96 8.91 -2.30 -18.50
C SER A 96 7.39 -2.54 -18.43
N GLY A 97 6.74 -2.68 -19.59
CA GLY A 97 5.47 -3.41 -19.73
C GLY A 97 4.30 -3.03 -18.81
N GLY A 98 4.21 -1.80 -18.32
CA GLY A 98 3.11 -1.34 -17.46
C GLY A 98 3.11 -1.92 -16.04
N THR A 99 4.26 -2.34 -15.51
CA THR A 99 4.36 -2.74 -14.11
C THR A 99 4.29 -1.51 -13.18
N PRO A 100 3.85 -1.63 -11.92
CA PRO A 100 3.77 -0.50 -10.98
C PRO A 100 5.10 0.23 -10.72
N GLU A 101 6.23 -0.34 -11.10
CA GLU A 101 7.55 0.29 -11.03
C GLU A 101 7.82 1.22 -12.24
N SER A 102 6.98 1.18 -13.28
CA SER A 102 7.20 1.88 -14.55
C SER A 102 7.16 3.41 -14.44
N TYR A 103 6.40 3.95 -13.49
CA TYR A 103 6.32 5.39 -13.25
C TYR A 103 7.43 5.89 -12.31
N TRP A 104 8.21 5.01 -11.69
CA TRP A 104 9.32 5.42 -10.82
C TRP A 104 10.42 6.13 -11.59
N HIS A 105 10.53 5.94 -12.90
CA HIS A 105 11.47 6.71 -13.72
C HIS A 105 11.17 8.23 -13.73
N ILE A 106 9.92 8.63 -13.48
CA ILE A 106 9.49 10.03 -13.35
C ILE A 106 10.01 10.66 -12.04
N TYR A 107 10.31 9.84 -11.02
CA TYR A 107 10.88 10.27 -9.74
C TYR A 107 12.19 11.03 -9.90
N HIS A 108 12.93 10.80 -10.99
CA HIS A 108 14.21 11.42 -11.22
C HIS A 108 14.11 12.65 -12.13
N TYR A 109 14.82 13.72 -11.73
CA TYR A 109 15.11 14.92 -12.52
C TYR A 109 15.72 14.61 -13.91
N GLY A 110 16.17 13.37 -14.14
CA GLY A 110 16.67 12.89 -15.43
C GLY A 110 15.62 12.86 -16.54
N LEU A 111 14.32 12.74 -16.25
CA LEU A 111 13.31 12.61 -17.30
C LEU A 111 13.23 13.85 -18.21
N TYR A 112 13.29 15.07 -17.63
CA TYR A 112 13.30 16.28 -18.45
C TYR A 112 14.57 16.39 -19.30
N GLN A 113 15.74 16.02 -18.75
CA GLN A 113 16.99 16.03 -19.52
C GLN A 113 16.96 15.03 -20.67
N GLU A 114 16.37 13.85 -20.45
CA GLU A 114 16.11 12.87 -21.50
C GLU A 114 15.17 13.44 -22.57
N ILE A 115 14.04 14.04 -22.17
CA ILE A 115 13.09 14.67 -23.10
C ILE A 115 13.76 15.78 -23.91
N LYS A 116 14.53 16.65 -23.26
CA LYS A 116 15.27 17.74 -23.91
C LYS A 116 16.28 17.22 -24.94
N ALA A 117 16.99 16.13 -24.62
CA ALA A 117 17.90 15.48 -25.54
C ALA A 117 17.16 14.88 -26.76
N HIS A 118 15.93 14.38 -26.56
CA HIS A 118 15.11 13.80 -27.63
C HIS A 118 14.35 14.82 -28.44
N ALA A 119 14.25 16.07 -28.01
CA ALA A 119 13.49 17.10 -28.69
C ALA A 119 14.25 18.45 -28.81
N PRO A 120 15.44 18.47 -29.46
CA PRO A 120 16.24 19.69 -29.64
C PRO A 120 15.57 20.74 -30.54
N TRP A 121 14.51 20.37 -31.27
CA TRP A 121 13.75 21.25 -32.15
C TRP A 121 12.71 22.12 -31.44
N LEU A 122 12.44 21.88 -30.15
CA LEU A 122 11.48 22.69 -29.39
C LEU A 122 11.99 24.11 -29.21
N LYS A 123 11.08 25.07 -29.32
CA LYS A 123 11.36 26.47 -29.00
C LYS A 123 11.62 26.62 -27.51
N MET A 124 12.37 27.66 -27.14
CA MET A 124 12.71 27.94 -25.74
C MET A 124 11.46 28.08 -24.85
N GLU A 125 10.39 28.70 -25.34
CA GLU A 125 9.11 28.82 -24.63
C GLU A 125 8.49 27.46 -24.33
N ASP A 126 8.41 26.58 -25.33
CA ASP A 126 7.89 25.22 -25.17
C ASP A 126 8.77 24.37 -24.24
N GLN A 127 10.09 24.56 -24.28
CA GLN A 127 11.03 23.90 -23.37
C GLN A 127 10.77 24.27 -21.90
N LEU A 128 10.52 25.56 -21.61
CA LEU A 128 10.22 26.02 -20.26
C LEU A 128 8.90 25.43 -19.75
N ILE A 129 7.88 25.38 -20.59
CA ILE A 129 6.59 24.75 -20.25
C ILE A 129 6.77 23.26 -19.96
N LEU A 130 7.54 22.56 -20.78
CA LEU A 130 7.82 21.14 -20.59
C LEU A 130 8.62 20.86 -19.32
N GLU A 131 9.57 21.74 -18.98
CA GLU A 131 10.33 21.65 -17.74
C GLU A 131 9.42 21.72 -16.51
N GLU A 132 8.49 22.67 -16.51
CA GLU A 132 7.50 22.83 -15.44
C GLU A 132 6.60 21.60 -15.32
N ILE A 133 6.07 21.10 -16.44
CA ILE A 133 5.21 19.90 -16.49
C ILE A 133 5.97 18.68 -15.95
N CYS A 134 7.22 18.47 -16.39
CA CYS A 134 8.04 17.33 -15.94
C CYS A 134 8.38 17.44 -14.45
N ASN A 135 8.69 18.64 -13.97
CA ASN A 135 8.98 18.89 -12.56
C ASN A 135 7.74 18.62 -11.68
N GLU A 136 6.57 19.08 -12.11
CA GLU A 136 5.32 18.84 -11.40
C GLU A 136 4.96 17.35 -11.35
N ALA A 137 5.09 16.63 -12.48
CA ALA A 137 4.92 15.17 -12.50
C ALA A 137 5.93 14.47 -11.58
N GLY A 138 7.19 14.90 -11.56
CA GLY A 138 8.23 14.39 -10.67
C GLY A 138 7.90 14.58 -9.19
N LYS A 139 7.37 15.74 -8.81
CA LYS A 139 6.91 16.01 -7.43
C LYS A 139 5.76 15.10 -7.02
N ARG A 140 4.78 14.89 -7.92
CA ARG A 140 3.64 13.99 -7.67
C ARG A 140 4.10 12.55 -7.48
N VAL A 141 4.94 12.05 -8.38
CA VAL A 141 5.51 10.70 -8.26
C VAL A 141 6.37 10.55 -7.00
N THR A 142 7.13 11.58 -6.62
CA THR A 142 7.88 11.60 -5.35
C THR A 142 6.97 11.40 -4.15
N LYS A 143 5.80 12.06 -4.12
CA LYS A 143 4.82 11.87 -3.04
C LYS A 143 4.24 10.45 -3.05
N ILE A 144 3.92 9.91 -4.23
CA ILE A 144 3.40 8.54 -4.40
C ILE A 144 4.42 7.51 -3.89
N VAL A 145 5.67 7.58 -4.35
CA VAL A 145 6.74 6.64 -3.95
C VAL A 145 6.97 6.66 -2.44
N ARG A 146 7.00 7.85 -1.81
CA ARG A 146 7.13 7.95 -0.35
C ARG A 146 5.99 7.25 0.40
N ARG A 147 4.75 7.42 -0.05
CA ARG A 147 3.59 6.74 0.53
C ARG A 147 3.68 5.22 0.36
N LEU A 148 4.14 4.75 -0.81
CA LEU A 148 4.30 3.32 -1.09
C LEU A 148 5.39 2.66 -0.26
N VAL A 149 6.50 3.36 -0.01
CA VAL A 149 7.55 2.89 0.91
C VAL A 149 6.97 2.70 2.31
N LEU A 150 6.30 3.72 2.85
CA LEU A 150 5.68 3.61 4.17
C LEU A 150 4.66 2.46 4.24
N LEU A 151 3.81 2.30 3.23
CA LEU A 151 2.84 1.20 3.19
C LEU A 151 3.50 -0.17 3.07
N LYS A 152 4.66 -0.27 2.41
CA LYS A 152 5.43 -1.50 2.37
C LYS A 152 5.94 -1.85 3.77
N ASP A 153 6.50 -0.88 4.48
CA ASP A 153 6.99 -1.08 5.85
C ASP A 153 5.83 -1.50 6.80
N LEU A 154 4.67 -0.86 6.67
CA LEU A 154 3.46 -1.25 7.42
C LEU A 154 3.00 -2.66 7.06
N GLU A 155 2.97 -3.01 5.77
CA GLU A 155 2.57 -4.36 5.33
C GLU A 155 3.49 -5.44 5.93
N GLU A 156 4.81 -5.23 5.85
CA GLU A 156 5.81 -6.13 6.41
C GLU A 156 5.64 -6.29 7.92
N THR A 157 5.46 -5.17 8.64
CA THR A 157 5.21 -5.18 10.10
C THR A 157 3.97 -5.99 10.48
N VAL A 158 2.85 -5.77 9.77
CA VAL A 158 1.60 -6.52 10.03
C VAL A 158 1.77 -8.01 9.72
N MET A 159 2.45 -8.35 8.62
CA MET A 159 2.72 -9.74 8.27
C MET A 159 3.58 -10.44 9.32
N ASP A 160 4.61 -9.76 9.85
CA ASP A 160 5.47 -10.30 10.88
C ASP A 160 4.70 -10.61 12.17
N TRP A 161 3.81 -9.70 12.60
CA TRP A 161 2.93 -9.95 13.74
C TRP A 161 1.98 -11.12 13.51
N ILE A 162 1.33 -11.19 12.34
CA ILE A 162 0.46 -12.32 11.98
C ILE A 162 1.24 -13.64 12.03
N ASN A 163 2.44 -13.68 11.45
CA ASN A 163 3.28 -14.88 11.42
C ASN A 163 3.74 -15.28 12.83
N GLY A 164 4.14 -14.31 13.65
CA GLY A 164 4.52 -14.53 15.05
C GLY A 164 3.37 -15.10 15.88
N MET A 165 2.16 -14.54 15.72
CA MET A 165 0.98 -15.07 16.40
C MET A 165 0.64 -16.49 15.93
N ILE A 166 0.63 -16.76 14.62
CA ILE A 166 0.37 -18.11 14.10
C ILE A 166 1.40 -19.11 14.62
N HIS A 167 2.67 -18.71 14.69
CA HIS A 167 3.73 -19.53 15.26
C HIS A 167 3.45 -19.85 16.73
N GLU A 168 3.11 -18.87 17.56
CA GLU A 168 2.78 -19.07 18.97
C GLU A 168 1.57 -20.00 19.16
N ILE A 169 0.56 -19.88 18.30
CA ILE A 169 -0.62 -20.77 18.29
C ILE A 169 -0.20 -22.22 18.00
N ALA A 170 0.62 -22.43 16.97
CA ALA A 170 1.08 -23.76 16.60
C ALA A 170 1.93 -24.41 17.70
N HIS A 171 2.71 -23.62 18.45
CA HIS A 171 3.55 -24.11 19.54
C HIS A 171 2.74 -24.39 20.82
N SER A 172 1.84 -23.48 21.22
CA SER A 172 0.93 -23.69 22.36
C SER A 172 -0.01 -24.88 22.16
N THR A 173 -0.46 -25.13 20.93
CA THR A 173 -1.29 -26.30 20.59
C THR A 173 -0.51 -27.61 20.67
N ASN A 174 0.79 -27.61 20.31
CA ASN A 174 1.66 -28.78 20.41
C ASN A 174 2.12 -29.12 21.85
N LEU A 175 2.06 -28.16 22.78
CA LEU A 175 2.47 -28.34 24.18
C LEU A 175 1.44 -29.09 25.04
N TYR A 176 0.22 -29.36 24.54
CA TYR A 176 -0.80 -30.14 25.25
C TYR A 176 -1.37 -31.35 24.46
N PRO A 177 -0.57 -32.41 24.17
CA PRO A 177 -1.11 -33.64 23.58
C PRO A 177 -1.94 -34.50 24.55
N TRP A 178 -1.79 -34.30 25.86
CA TRP A 178 -2.27 -35.21 26.92
C TRP A 178 -3.59 -34.79 27.60
N SER A 179 -4.15 -33.61 27.26
CA SER A 179 -5.41 -33.12 27.84
C SER A 179 -6.68 -33.59 27.12
N ARG A 180 -6.56 -34.41 26.06
CA ARG A 180 -7.69 -35.16 25.48
C ARG A 180 -7.86 -36.52 26.17
N GLN A 181 -8.03 -36.54 27.49
CA GLN A 181 -8.56 -37.73 28.15
C GLN A 181 -10.09 -37.69 28.05
N ALA A 182 -10.63 -38.59 27.24
CA ALA A 182 -12.05 -38.90 27.20
C ALA A 182 -12.56 -39.30 28.60
N PRO A 183 -13.81 -38.98 28.98
CA PRO A 183 -14.36 -39.47 30.23
C PRO A 183 -14.54 -40.98 30.12
N PHE A 184 -13.76 -41.73 30.89
CA PHE A 184 -14.00 -43.16 31.09
C PHE A 184 -15.30 -43.32 31.89
N HIS A 185 -16.32 -43.84 31.22
CA HIS A 185 -17.48 -44.44 31.86
C HIS A 185 -17.06 -45.69 32.63
N HIS A 186 -17.41 -45.74 33.92
CA HIS A 186 -17.66 -46.97 34.67
C HIS A 186 -18.89 -46.78 35.55
#